data_AF-A0A9D6V910-F1
#
_entry.id   AF-A0A9D6V910-F1
#
_cell.length_a   1.000
_cell.length_b   1.000
_cell.length_c   1.000
_cell.angle_alpha   90.00
_cell.angle_beta   90.00
_cell.angle_gamma   90.00
#
_symmetry.space_group_name_H-M   'P 1'
#
loop_
_entity.id
_entity.type
_entity.pdbx_description
1 polymer ?
#
loop_
_entity_poly.entity_id
_entity_poly.type
_entity_poly.pdbx_seq_one_letter_code
_entity_poly.pdbx_strand_id
1 'polypeptide(L)'
;DSDHSIGSHFYEGQIEGVFTPRTLEDQLVSARTAFQKAFEEMFGVSIHHLQSETVGLIAELQPPIHYTEKENRHVLDVLYKLNIETLDSKQIGALLKANGENPDKLGSLKRLEKLYLTLYPEIDVATILAPFFVLYDMRIAHVHLHSAAEWRKRALRVSAYLT
;
A
#
# COMPACT_ATOMS: atom_id res chain seq x y z
N ASP A 1 -6.38 7.14 -49.57
CA ASP A 1 -6.50 7.71 -48.21
C ASP A 1 -5.30 7.32 -47.38
N SER A 2 -4.63 8.32 -46.82
CA SER A 2 -3.35 8.18 -46.12
C SER A 2 -3.60 7.76 -44.67
N ASP A 3 -2.93 6.69 -44.23
CA ASP A 3 -2.94 6.15 -42.86
C ASP A 3 -2.14 7.02 -41.87
N HIS A 4 -1.85 8.27 -42.24
CA HIS A 4 -1.10 9.22 -41.43
C HIS A 4 -2.05 10.28 -40.88
N SER A 5 -2.93 9.85 -39.97
CA SER A 5 -3.69 10.80 -39.14
C SER A 5 -2.73 11.44 -38.13
N ILE A 6 -2.25 12.63 -38.46
CA ILE A 6 -1.48 13.50 -37.56
C ILE A 6 -2.33 13.91 -36.33
N GLY A 7 -3.66 13.79 -36.40
CA GLY A 7 -4.58 13.99 -35.27
C GLY A 7 -4.76 12.74 -34.41
N SER A 8 -3.66 12.07 -34.06
CA SER A 8 -3.70 11.06 -32.99
C SER A 8 -3.19 11.68 -31.69
N HIS A 9 -3.75 11.26 -30.56
CA HIS A 9 -3.32 11.72 -29.23
C HIS A 9 -1.81 11.58 -28.98
N PHE A 10 -1.14 10.71 -29.74
CA PHE A 10 0.32 10.58 -29.73
C PHE A 10 1.03 11.85 -30.18
N TYR A 11 0.60 12.49 -31.27
CA TYR A 11 1.21 13.72 -31.78
C TYR A 11 0.73 14.95 -31.01
N GLU A 12 -0.52 14.97 -30.53
CA GLU A 12 -1.02 16.04 -29.67
C GLU A 12 -0.18 16.19 -28.39
N GLY A 13 0.18 15.08 -27.73
CA GLY A 13 1.06 15.10 -26.56
C GLY A 13 2.48 15.63 -26.85
N GLN A 14 3.01 15.37 -28.05
CA GLN A 14 4.34 15.84 -28.48
C GLN A 14 4.34 17.30 -28.95
N ILE A 15 3.24 17.78 -29.53
CA ILE A 15 3.12 19.13 -30.11
C ILE A 15 2.65 20.14 -29.07
N GLU A 16 1.74 19.76 -28.16
CA GLU A 16 1.15 20.66 -27.17
C GLU A 16 1.93 20.73 -25.85
N GLY A 17 2.96 19.89 -25.68
CA GLY A 17 3.78 19.88 -24.46
C GLY A 17 2.97 19.52 -23.20
N VAL A 18 1.89 18.75 -23.37
CA VAL A 18 1.07 18.29 -22.24
C VAL A 18 1.83 17.18 -21.53
N PHE A 19 2.40 17.52 -20.37
CA PHE A 19 3.03 16.52 -19.50
C PHE A 19 2.00 15.45 -19.13
N THR A 20 2.38 14.19 -19.32
CA THR A 20 1.57 13.05 -18.89
C THR A 20 1.30 13.15 -17.38
N PRO A 21 0.07 12.85 -16.90
CA PRO A 21 -0.19 12.73 -15.48
C PRO A 21 0.78 11.74 -14.83
N ARG A 22 1.10 11.97 -13.55
CA ARG A 22 1.93 11.03 -12.76
C ARG A 22 1.32 9.64 -12.80
N THR A 23 2.17 8.63 -12.88
CA THR A 23 1.74 7.22 -12.81
C THR A 23 1.11 6.93 -11.44
N LEU A 24 0.34 5.84 -11.33
CA LEU A 24 -0.25 5.45 -10.05
C LEU A 24 0.81 5.09 -9.02
N GLU A 25 1.93 4.53 -9.48
CA GLU A 25 3.12 4.22 -8.68
C GLU A 25 3.75 5.51 -8.13
N ASP A 26 3.93 6.54 -8.96
CA ASP A 26 4.46 7.84 -8.53
C ASP A 26 3.52 8.52 -7.52
N GLN A 27 2.21 8.43 -7.75
CA GLN A 27 1.21 8.96 -6.84
C GLN A 27 1.26 8.23 -5.49
N LEU A 28 1.36 6.89 -5.51
CA LEU A 28 1.48 6.07 -4.30
C LEU A 28 2.75 6.40 -3.51
N VAL A 29 3.90 6.48 -4.19
CA VAL A 29 5.17 6.83 -3.55
C VAL A 29 5.10 8.24 -2.95
N SER A 30 4.54 9.20 -3.68
CA SER A 30 4.35 10.57 -3.18
C SER A 30 3.44 10.61 -1.95
N ALA A 31 2.32 9.88 -1.98
CA ALA A 31 1.39 9.79 -0.85
C ALA A 31 2.05 9.13 0.37
N ARG A 32 2.82 8.06 0.16
CA ARG A 32 3.58 7.38 1.22
C ARG A 32 4.61 8.31 1.86
N THR A 33 5.35 9.08 1.05
CA THR A 33 6.32 10.05 1.57
C THR A 33 5.64 11.16 2.37
N ALA A 34 4.51 11.68 1.87
CA ALA A 34 3.73 12.68 2.60
C ALA A 34 3.20 12.14 3.93
N PHE A 35 2.66 10.91 3.93
CA PHE A 35 2.20 10.23 5.12
C PHE A 35 3.32 10.04 6.15
N GLN A 36 4.51 9.58 5.72
CA GLN A 36 5.65 9.42 6.62
C GLN A 36 6.04 10.77 7.26
N LYS A 37 6.12 11.83 6.47
CA LYS A 37 6.43 13.17 6.98
C LYS A 37 5.40 13.65 8.00
N ALA A 38 4.11 13.51 7.68
CA ALA A 38 3.03 13.90 8.59
C ALA A 38 3.07 13.08 9.90
N PHE A 39 3.40 11.79 9.83
CA PHE A 39 3.56 10.94 11.00
C PHE A 39 4.74 11.38 11.87
N GLU A 40 5.88 11.67 11.25
CA GLU A 40 7.07 12.19 11.95
C GLU A 40 6.78 13.54 12.61
N GLU A 41 6.07 14.44 11.94
CA GLU A 41 5.65 15.73 12.50
C GLU A 41 4.69 15.56 13.69
N MET A 42 3.78 14.57 13.64
CA MET A 42 2.78 14.32 14.67
C MET A 42 3.36 13.62 15.90
N PHE A 43 4.22 12.62 15.70
CA PHE A 43 4.68 11.72 16.77
C PHE A 43 6.17 11.89 17.13
N GLY A 44 6.92 12.69 16.37
CA GLY A 44 8.36 12.88 16.58
C GLY A 44 9.23 11.66 16.28
N VAL A 45 8.65 10.63 15.64
CA VAL A 45 9.31 9.35 15.35
C VAL A 45 8.95 8.87 13.94
N SER A 46 9.83 8.10 13.30
CA SER A 46 9.58 7.56 11.96
C SER A 46 8.64 6.35 12.03
N ILE A 47 7.67 6.29 11.10
CA ILE A 47 6.81 5.12 10.97
C ILE A 47 7.49 3.93 10.24
N HIS A 48 8.62 4.15 9.57
CA HIS A 48 9.33 3.11 8.80
C HIS A 48 10.75 2.85 9.30
N HIS A 49 11.23 1.61 9.20
CA HIS A 49 12.55 1.20 9.72
C HIS A 49 13.66 0.96 8.66
N LEU A 50 13.37 1.08 7.36
CA LEU A 50 14.34 0.77 6.28
C LEU A 50 14.28 1.78 5.12
N GLN A 51 15.12 2.80 5.15
CA GLN A 51 15.13 3.81 4.07
C GLN A 51 15.86 3.33 2.81
N SER A 52 16.92 2.53 2.91
CA SER A 52 17.69 2.08 1.73
C SER A 52 16.99 0.98 0.92
N GLU A 53 16.40 -0.02 1.58
CA GLU A 53 15.66 -1.11 0.91
C GLU A 53 14.38 -0.59 0.24
N THR A 54 13.78 0.47 0.79
CA THR A 54 12.60 1.15 0.21
C THR A 54 12.90 1.69 -1.19
N VAL A 55 14.09 2.23 -1.45
CA VAL A 55 14.46 2.76 -2.77
C VAL A 55 14.52 1.64 -3.82
N GLY A 56 15.09 0.49 -3.46
CA GLY A 56 15.11 -0.69 -4.32
C GLY A 56 13.70 -1.18 -4.65
N LEU A 57 12.83 -1.28 -3.63
CA LEU A 57 11.43 -1.68 -3.81
C LEU A 57 10.63 -0.70 -4.68
N ILE A 58 10.89 0.60 -4.57
CA ILE A 58 10.26 1.62 -5.43
C ILE A 58 10.71 1.43 -6.89
N ALA A 59 11.99 1.15 -7.14
CA ALA A 59 12.48 0.91 -8.49
C ALA A 59 11.90 -0.38 -9.11
N GLU A 60 11.59 -1.38 -8.28
CA GLU A 60 10.94 -2.63 -8.69
C GLU A 60 9.42 -2.48 -8.91
N LEU A 61 8.79 -1.41 -8.40
CA LEU A 61 7.36 -1.19 -8.55
C LEU A 61 7.05 -0.74 -9.98
N GLN A 62 6.80 -1.71 -10.84
CA GLN A 62 6.39 -1.50 -12.22
C GLN A 62 5.11 -2.29 -12.53
N PRO A 63 4.22 -1.76 -13.39
CA PRO A 63 3.05 -2.50 -13.83
C PRO A 63 3.50 -3.77 -14.57
N PRO A 64 2.76 -4.88 -14.42
CA PRO A 64 3.09 -6.12 -15.11
C PRO A 64 2.96 -5.90 -16.63
N ILE A 65 3.98 -6.29 -17.39
CA ILE A 65 3.96 -6.20 -18.86
C ILE A 65 3.07 -7.32 -19.41
N HIS A 66 3.10 -8.49 -18.77
CA HIS A 66 2.26 -9.62 -19.09
C HIS A 66 1.41 -9.97 -17.87
N TYR A 67 0.10 -10.16 -18.08
CA TYR A 67 -0.82 -10.64 -17.04
C TYR A 67 -0.60 -12.12 -16.72
N THR A 68 0.55 -12.43 -16.12
CA THR A 68 0.92 -13.78 -15.65
C THR A 68 0.82 -13.85 -14.14
N GLU A 69 0.58 -15.04 -13.61
CA GLU A 69 0.52 -15.27 -12.17
C GLU A 69 1.84 -14.90 -11.47
N LYS A 70 2.98 -15.08 -12.16
CA LYS A 70 4.31 -14.71 -11.65
C LYS A 70 4.46 -13.18 -11.52
N GLU A 71 4.12 -12.43 -12.56
CA GLU A 71 4.22 -10.97 -12.53
C GLU A 71 3.24 -10.37 -11.52
N ASN A 72 1.99 -10.88 -11.47
CA ASN A 72 1.01 -10.45 -10.47
C ASN A 72 1.47 -10.72 -9.03
N ARG A 73 2.06 -11.90 -8.76
CA ARG A 73 2.67 -12.21 -7.46
C ARG A 73 3.76 -11.22 -7.09
N HIS A 74 4.63 -10.88 -8.04
CA HIS A 74 5.74 -9.97 -7.80
C HIS A 74 5.24 -8.58 -7.43
N VAL A 75 4.29 -8.02 -8.20
CA VAL A 75 3.70 -6.71 -7.91
C VAL A 75 3.03 -6.68 -6.52
N LEU A 76 2.25 -7.70 -6.18
CA LEU A 76 1.62 -7.80 -4.85
C LEU A 76 2.64 -7.89 -3.71
N ASP A 77 3.73 -8.63 -3.89
CA ASP A 77 4.78 -8.75 -2.88
C ASP A 77 5.56 -7.43 -2.71
N VAL A 78 5.88 -6.74 -3.81
CA VAL A 78 6.53 -5.41 -3.78
C VAL A 78 5.63 -4.39 -3.09
N LEU A 79 4.34 -4.32 -3.46
CA LEU A 79 3.37 -3.43 -2.81
C LEU A 79 3.23 -3.73 -1.31
N TYR A 80 3.14 -5.01 -0.93
CA TYR A 80 3.06 -5.41 0.48
C TYR A 80 4.31 -5.00 1.24
N LYS A 81 5.50 -5.28 0.70
CA LYS A 81 6.77 -4.91 1.34
C LYS A 81 6.85 -3.40 1.56
N LEU A 82 6.59 -2.64 0.49
CA LEU A 82 6.70 -1.18 0.49
C LEU A 82 5.73 -0.52 1.50
N ASN A 83 4.50 -1.01 1.60
CA ASN A 83 3.45 -0.34 2.37
C ASN A 83 3.21 -0.92 3.78
N ILE A 84 3.57 -2.18 4.02
CA ILE A 84 3.20 -2.89 5.25
C ILE A 84 4.43 -3.46 5.97
N GLU A 85 5.33 -4.12 5.24
CA GLU A 85 6.50 -4.77 5.85
C GLU A 85 7.51 -3.74 6.38
N THR A 86 7.66 -2.60 5.70
CA THR A 86 8.56 -1.52 6.14
C THR A 86 8.09 -0.78 7.38
N LEU A 87 6.85 -1.00 7.86
CA LEU A 87 6.32 -0.35 9.05
C LEU A 87 7.08 -0.80 10.30
N ASP A 88 7.55 0.17 11.09
CA ASP A 88 8.20 -0.11 12.36
C ASP A 88 7.17 -0.49 13.43
N SER A 89 6.86 -1.78 13.47
CA SER A 89 5.93 -2.35 14.46
C SER A 89 6.33 -2.07 15.91
N LYS A 90 7.63 -1.91 16.20
CA LYS A 90 8.12 -1.61 17.56
C LYS A 90 7.80 -0.17 17.94
N GLN A 91 8.07 0.78 17.05
CA GLN A 91 7.76 2.20 17.28
C GLN A 91 6.25 2.43 17.42
N ILE A 92 5.44 1.86 16.51
CA ILE A 92 3.97 1.94 16.61
C ILE A 92 3.49 1.31 17.94
N GLY A 93 4.08 0.18 18.35
CA GLY A 93 3.77 -0.45 19.63
C GLY A 93 4.14 0.42 20.84
N ALA A 94 5.24 1.17 20.79
CA ALA A 94 5.64 2.09 21.84
C ALA A 94 4.67 3.28 21.94
N LEU A 95 4.27 3.86 20.80
CA LEU A 95 3.26 4.92 20.75
C LEU A 95 1.91 4.45 21.32
N LEU A 96 1.50 3.23 20.99
CA LEU A 96 0.26 2.65 21.50
C LEU A 96 0.29 2.49 23.03
N LYS A 97 1.42 2.00 23.60
CA LYS A 97 1.63 1.94 25.05
C LYS A 97 1.59 3.32 25.71
N ALA A 98 2.19 4.32 25.08
CA ALA A 98 2.18 5.69 25.58
C ALA A 98 0.76 6.28 25.65
N ASN A 99 -0.16 5.80 24.81
CA ASN A 99 -1.57 6.17 24.79
C ASN A 99 -2.48 5.24 25.62
N GLY A 100 -1.89 4.45 26.54
CA GLY A 100 -2.65 3.63 27.50
C GLY A 100 -3.15 2.29 26.96
N GLU A 101 -2.69 1.87 25.78
CA GLU A 101 -3.16 0.66 25.11
C GLU A 101 -2.12 -0.47 25.10
N ASN A 102 -2.59 -1.72 24.96
CA ASN A 102 -1.70 -2.88 24.89
C ASN A 102 -1.42 -3.31 23.43
N PRO A 103 -0.16 -3.26 22.94
CA PRO A 103 0.24 -3.72 21.61
C PRO A 103 0.55 -5.22 21.51
N ASP A 104 0.48 -5.97 22.62
CA ASP A 104 0.89 -7.36 22.64
C ASP A 104 0.01 -8.22 21.72
N LYS A 105 0.64 -9.17 21.02
CA LYS A 105 0.00 -10.09 20.05
C LYS A 105 -0.62 -9.41 18.82
N LEU A 106 -0.48 -8.09 18.65
CA LEU A 106 -0.94 -7.37 17.47
C LEU A 106 0.18 -7.25 16.42
N GLY A 107 -0.15 -7.50 15.16
CA GLY A 107 0.72 -7.18 14.01
C GLY A 107 0.77 -5.68 13.71
N SER A 108 1.69 -5.24 12.85
CA SER A 108 1.93 -3.82 12.52
C SER A 108 0.66 -3.06 12.13
N LEU A 109 -0.12 -3.56 11.16
CA LEU A 109 -1.36 -2.93 10.72
C LEU A 109 -2.41 -2.82 11.84
N LYS A 110 -2.55 -3.85 12.68
CA LYS A 110 -3.49 -3.82 13.80
C LYS A 110 -3.06 -2.88 14.90
N ARG A 111 -1.75 -2.71 15.11
CA ARG A 111 -1.23 -1.67 16.01
C ARG A 111 -1.52 -0.28 15.49
N LEU A 112 -1.35 -0.06 14.18
CA LEU A 112 -1.61 1.23 13.53
C LEU A 112 -3.11 1.59 13.58
N GLU A 113 -3.98 0.64 13.22
CA GLU A 113 -5.44 0.79 13.33
C GLU A 113 -5.84 1.17 14.75
N LYS A 114 -5.33 0.43 15.75
CA LYS A 114 -5.66 0.68 17.15
C LYS A 114 -5.13 2.03 17.64
N LEU A 115 -3.92 2.43 17.23
CA LEU A 115 -3.36 3.75 17.56
C LEU A 115 -4.27 4.87 17.06
N TYR A 116 -4.70 4.81 15.80
CA TYR A 116 -5.58 5.84 15.25
C TYR A 116 -6.97 5.84 15.88
N LEU A 117 -7.55 4.67 16.19
CA LEU A 117 -8.83 4.60 16.90
C LEU A 117 -8.75 5.21 18.31
N THR A 118 -7.61 5.06 18.99
CA THR A 118 -7.39 5.68 20.30
C THR A 118 -7.27 7.20 20.21
N LEU A 119 -6.64 7.71 19.15
CA LEU A 119 -6.40 9.15 18.97
C LEU A 119 -7.60 9.88 18.35
N TYR A 120 -8.35 9.22 17.48
CA TYR A 120 -9.41 9.79 16.65
C TYR A 120 -10.62 8.85 16.60
N PRO A 121 -11.36 8.67 17.71
CA PRO A 121 -12.45 7.70 17.80
C PRO A 121 -13.63 7.99 16.86
N GLU A 122 -13.77 9.23 16.39
CA GLU A 122 -14.79 9.67 15.45
C GLU A 122 -14.48 9.36 13.96
N ILE A 123 -13.24 8.97 13.64
CA ILE A 123 -12.84 8.67 12.27
C ILE A 123 -13.08 7.18 11.98
N ASP A 124 -13.60 6.88 10.80
CA ASP A 124 -13.69 5.51 10.30
C ASP A 124 -12.31 4.99 9.83
N VAL A 125 -11.48 4.68 10.81
CA VAL A 125 -10.12 4.15 10.61
C VAL A 125 -10.16 2.81 9.88
N ALA A 126 -11.21 2.00 10.08
CA ALA A 126 -11.35 0.69 9.46
C ALA A 126 -11.43 0.83 7.93
N THR A 127 -12.26 1.75 7.43
CA THR A 127 -12.36 2.04 5.99
C THR A 127 -11.06 2.63 5.43
N ILE A 128 -10.41 3.55 6.16
CA ILE A 128 -9.15 4.16 5.73
C ILE A 128 -8.03 3.11 5.58
N LEU A 129 -7.95 2.14 6.50
CA LEU A 129 -6.90 1.12 6.47
C LEU A 129 -7.30 -0.16 5.72
N ALA A 130 -8.56 -0.30 5.30
CA ALA A 130 -9.06 -1.46 4.56
C ALA A 130 -8.18 -1.85 3.36
N PRO A 131 -7.68 -0.91 2.52
CA PRO A 131 -6.81 -1.26 1.39
C PRO A 131 -5.54 -2.03 1.81
N PHE A 132 -4.95 -1.72 2.97
CA PHE A 132 -3.77 -2.42 3.47
C PHE A 132 -4.12 -3.83 3.98
N PHE A 133 -5.28 -4.02 4.60
CA PHE A 133 -5.75 -5.35 4.97
C PHE A 133 -6.06 -6.22 3.76
N VAL A 134 -6.69 -5.64 2.72
CA VAL A 134 -6.92 -6.31 1.44
C VAL A 134 -5.59 -6.70 0.80
N LEU A 135 -4.63 -5.79 0.73
CA LEU A 135 -3.30 -6.08 0.18
C LEU A 135 -2.59 -7.21 0.93
N TYR A 136 -2.66 -7.23 2.26
CA TYR A 136 -2.14 -8.32 3.07
C TYR A 136 -2.79 -9.67 2.72
N ASP A 137 -4.13 -9.71 2.67
CA ASP A 137 -4.87 -10.93 2.36
C ASP A 137 -4.59 -11.40 0.92
N MET A 138 -4.49 -10.49 -0.05
CA MET A 138 -4.09 -10.78 -1.44
C MET A 138 -2.67 -11.34 -1.50
N ARG A 139 -1.71 -10.72 -0.83
CA ARG A 139 -0.33 -11.19 -0.81
C ARG A 139 -0.24 -12.60 -0.24
N ILE A 140 -0.97 -12.91 0.82
CA ILE A 140 -1.03 -14.27 1.34
C ILE A 140 -1.66 -15.23 0.31
N ALA A 141 -2.79 -14.85 -0.29
CA ALA A 141 -3.48 -15.71 -1.26
C ALA A 141 -2.63 -16.05 -2.49
N HIS A 142 -1.81 -15.11 -2.95
CA HIS A 142 -1.00 -15.27 -4.16
C HIS A 142 0.40 -15.84 -3.89
N VAL A 143 1.00 -15.57 -2.72
CA VAL A 143 2.37 -16.00 -2.40
C VAL A 143 2.39 -17.31 -1.60
N HIS A 144 1.35 -17.62 -0.84
CA HIS A 144 1.28 -18.84 -0.03
C HIS A 144 0.23 -19.79 -0.62
N LEU A 145 0.67 -20.97 -1.06
CA LEU A 145 -0.21 -22.06 -1.51
C LEU A 145 -1.10 -22.50 -0.34
N HIS A 146 -2.35 -22.04 -0.33
CA HIS A 146 -3.35 -22.46 0.65
C HIS A 146 -4.28 -23.54 0.07
N SER A 147 -4.78 -24.39 0.96
CA SER A 147 -5.85 -25.33 0.61
C SER A 147 -7.14 -24.58 0.25
N ALA A 148 -8.02 -25.22 -0.52
CA ALA A 148 -9.19 -24.54 -1.03
C ALA A 148 -10.23 -24.10 0.03
N ALA A 149 -10.15 -24.64 1.25
CA ALA A 149 -11.02 -24.20 2.35
C ALA A 149 -10.56 -22.85 2.93
N GLU A 150 -9.25 -22.65 3.06
CA GLU A 150 -8.67 -21.40 3.55
C GLU A 150 -8.86 -20.25 2.56
N TRP A 151 -8.95 -20.54 1.25
CA TRP A 151 -9.29 -19.53 0.22
C TRP A 151 -10.66 -18.91 0.48
N ARG A 152 -11.70 -19.73 0.71
CA ARG A 152 -13.09 -19.27 0.83
C ARG A 152 -13.26 -18.33 2.00
N LYS A 153 -12.66 -18.68 3.13
CA LYS A 153 -12.74 -17.89 4.37
C LYS A 153 -12.10 -16.51 4.20
N ARG A 154 -11.02 -16.40 3.44
CA ARG A 154 -10.31 -15.13 3.21
C ARG A 154 -10.91 -14.29 2.09
N ALA A 155 -11.39 -14.90 1.01
CA ALA A 155 -12.12 -14.17 -0.03
C ALA A 155 -13.39 -13.51 0.53
N LEU A 156 -14.11 -14.21 1.42
CA LEU A 156 -15.25 -13.63 2.15
C LEU A 156 -14.83 -12.44 3.03
N ARG A 157 -13.64 -12.49 3.62
CA ARG A 157 -13.10 -11.39 4.44
C ARG A 157 -12.70 -10.18 3.60
N VAL A 158 -12.07 -10.39 2.45
CA VAL A 158 -11.75 -9.33 1.48
C VAL A 158 -13.02 -8.66 0.97
N SER A 159 -14.04 -9.45 0.63
CA SER A 159 -15.34 -8.91 0.21
C SER A 159 -15.98 -8.04 1.28
N ALA A 160 -15.85 -8.39 2.56
CA ALA A 160 -16.37 -7.60 3.67
C ALA A 160 -15.63 -6.27 3.89
N TYR A 161 -14.44 -6.10 3.32
CA TYR A 161 -13.72 -4.81 3.33
C TYR A 161 -14.10 -3.89 2.16
N LEU A 162 -14.84 -4.40 1.16
CA LEU A 162 -15.17 -3.69 -0.09
C LEU A 162 -16.67 -3.32 -0.20
N THR A 163 -17.47 -3.67 0.80
CA THR A 163 -18.92 -3.39 0.92
C THR A 163 -19.19 -2.51 2.12
#